data_AF-A0A2E7LT57-F1
#
_entry.id   AF-A0A2E7LT57-F1
#
_cell.length_a   1.000
_cell.length_b   1.000
_cell.length_c   1.000
_cell.angle_alpha   90.00
_cell.angle_beta   90.00
_cell.angle_gamma   90.00
#
_symmetry.space_group_name_H-M   'P 1'
#
loop_
_entity.id
_entity.type
_entity.pdbx_description
1 polymer ?
#
loop_
_entity_poly.entity_id
_entity_poly.type
_entity_poly.pdbx_seq_one_letter_code
_entity_poly.pdbx_strand_id
1 'polypeptide(L)'
;MIHDDFYATVKLKTGEEIFSRVSATEENSGIYLILFNPIEIEEIKMRNGNTLGYKVEPWLKTSHDDMFIVNMDEILLVSESENIDMIQAYEEYSVMNTIGGGDGKGNLKLDSKMGYISSVDQARKTLENIYNKASASE
;
A
#
# COMPACT_ATOMS: atom_id res chain seq x y z
N MET A 1 -29.32 9.03 -7.96
CA MET A 1 -28.53 8.46 -9.08
C MET A 1 -27.21 8.01 -8.49
N ILE A 2 -26.74 6.81 -8.78
CA ILE A 2 -25.38 6.39 -8.37
C ILE A 2 -24.44 6.90 -9.47
N HIS A 3 -23.50 7.77 -9.10
CA HIS A 3 -22.43 8.20 -9.98
C HIS A 3 -21.34 7.12 -10.06
N ASP A 4 -20.61 7.04 -11.17
CA ASP A 4 -19.47 6.12 -11.32
C ASP A 4 -18.44 6.34 -10.21
N ASP A 5 -17.85 5.24 -9.72
CA ASP A 5 -16.81 5.28 -8.70
C ASP A 5 -15.52 5.92 -9.27
N PHE A 6 -14.93 6.87 -8.54
CA PHE A 6 -13.70 7.57 -8.94
C PHE A 6 -12.69 7.65 -7.79
N TYR A 7 -11.40 7.82 -8.11
CA TYR A 7 -10.36 8.03 -7.10
C TYR A 7 -10.29 9.50 -6.72
N ALA A 8 -10.32 9.78 -5.43
CA ALA A 8 -10.29 11.15 -4.94
C ALA A 8 -9.48 11.31 -3.66
N THR A 9 -8.87 12.49 -3.55
CA THR A 9 -8.39 13.03 -2.29
C THR A 9 -9.52 13.80 -1.63
N VAL A 10 -9.92 13.36 -0.44
CA VAL A 10 -10.95 13.96 0.40
C VAL A 10 -10.28 14.66 1.57
N LYS A 11 -10.53 15.95 1.71
CA LYS A 11 -10.10 16.75 2.86
C LYS A 11 -11.25 16.98 3.81
N LEU A 12 -11.14 16.47 5.02
CA LEU A 12 -12.15 16.61 6.08
C LEU A 12 -12.03 17.97 6.78
N LYS A 13 -13.11 18.41 7.44
CA LYS A 13 -13.10 19.60 8.30
C LYS A 13 -12.13 19.50 9.48
N THR A 14 -11.80 18.28 9.89
CA THR A 14 -10.78 17.98 10.91
C THR A 14 -9.36 18.34 10.47
N GLY A 15 -9.14 18.54 9.16
CA GLY A 15 -7.84 18.81 8.56
C GLY A 15 -7.12 17.58 8.02
N GLU A 16 -7.69 16.39 8.20
CA GLU A 16 -7.19 15.12 7.64
C GLU A 16 -7.34 15.10 6.11
N GLU A 17 -6.36 14.51 5.43
CA GLU A 17 -6.35 14.30 3.98
C GLU A 17 -6.30 12.81 3.68
N ILE A 18 -7.37 12.31 3.08
CA ILE A 18 -7.59 10.88 2.82
C ILE A 18 -7.63 10.67 1.32
N PHE A 19 -7.06 9.57 0.86
CA PHE A 19 -7.20 9.09 -0.51
C PHE A 19 -8.08 7.83 -0.53
N SER A 20 -9.06 7.79 -1.42
CA SER A 20 -9.99 6.66 -1.50
C SER A 20 -10.67 6.59 -2.86
N ARG A 21 -11.19 5.41 -3.21
CA ARG A 21 -12.22 5.32 -4.24
C ARG A 21 -13.56 5.75 -3.63
N VAL A 22 -14.25 6.67 -4.26
CA VAL A 22 -15.41 7.35 -3.70
C VAL A 22 -16.64 7.14 -4.59
N SER A 23 -17.79 6.92 -3.94
CA SER A 23 -19.10 6.87 -4.59
C SER A 23 -20.05 7.82 -3.88
N ALA A 24 -20.74 8.68 -4.63
CA ALA A 24 -21.71 9.62 -4.08
C ALA A 24 -23.11 9.00 -4.10
N THR A 25 -23.78 9.03 -2.95
CA THR A 25 -25.19 8.63 -2.82
C THR A 25 -26.01 9.76 -2.25
N GLU A 26 -27.22 9.94 -2.78
CA GLU A 26 -28.20 10.90 -2.30
C GLU A 26 -29.32 10.12 -1.62
N GLU A 27 -29.48 10.31 -0.31
CA GLU A 27 -30.68 9.87 0.42
C GLU A 27 -31.51 11.10 0.81
N ASN A 28 -32.83 10.90 1.02
CA ASN A 28 -33.85 11.93 1.24
C ASN A 28 -33.54 13.08 2.23
N SER A 29 -32.45 13.00 3.00
CA SER A 29 -32.06 14.00 3.98
C SER A 29 -30.60 14.50 3.86
N GLY A 30 -29.84 14.10 2.83
CA GLY A 30 -28.45 14.55 2.65
C GLY A 30 -27.68 13.80 1.56
N ILE A 31 -26.55 14.39 1.15
CA ILE A 31 -25.57 13.75 0.26
C ILE A 31 -24.52 13.06 1.13
N TYR A 32 -24.29 11.78 0.87
CA TYR A 32 -23.29 10.99 1.55
C TYR A 32 -22.23 10.53 0.55
N LEU A 33 -20.99 10.49 1.01
CA LEU A 33 -19.88 9.89 0.28
C LEU A 33 -19.53 8.56 0.93
N ILE A 34 -19.55 7.52 0.10
CA ILE A 34 -19.08 6.18 0.44
C ILE A 34 -17.60 6.12 0.05
N LEU A 35 -16.75 5.85 1.02
CA LEU A 35 -15.30 5.71 0.87
C LEU A 35 -14.94 4.22 0.92
N PHE A 36 -14.27 3.72 -0.10
CA PHE A 36 -13.74 2.36 -0.14
C PHE A 36 -12.26 2.36 0.24
N ASN A 37 -11.88 1.53 1.23
CA ASN A 37 -10.52 1.36 1.75
C ASN A 37 -9.77 2.71 1.91
N PRO A 38 -10.29 3.67 2.68
CA PRO A 38 -9.67 4.98 2.83
C PRO A 38 -8.27 4.89 3.45
N ILE A 39 -7.30 5.55 2.81
CA ILE A 39 -5.90 5.59 3.22
C ILE A 39 -5.40 7.02 3.43
N GLU A 40 -4.40 7.17 4.27
CA GLU A 40 -3.58 8.37 4.39
C GLU A 40 -2.27 8.15 3.61
N ILE A 41 -1.88 9.15 2.81
CA ILE A 41 -0.65 9.12 2.02
C ILE A 41 0.28 10.22 2.52
N GLU A 42 1.44 9.83 3.06
CA GLU A 42 2.49 10.77 3.48
C GLU A 42 3.68 10.69 2.52
N GLU A 43 4.13 11.84 2.01
CA GLU A 43 5.32 11.93 1.17
C GLU A 43 6.58 11.89 2.04
N ILE A 44 7.40 10.84 1.89
CA ILE A 44 8.70 10.76 2.57
C ILE A 44 9.73 11.54 1.75
N LYS A 45 10.19 12.65 2.31
CA LYS A 45 11.24 13.49 1.70
C LYS A 45 12.62 13.10 2.24
N MET A 46 13.58 12.93 1.34
CA MET A 46 14.98 12.82 1.71
C MET A 46 15.53 14.18 2.17
N ARG A 47 16.64 14.15 2.92
CA ARG A 47 17.33 15.36 3.41
C ARG A 47 17.82 16.29 2.28
N ASN A 48 17.94 15.79 1.06
CA ASN A 48 18.30 16.54 -0.15
C ASN A 48 17.08 17.12 -0.91
N GLY A 49 15.87 16.97 -0.39
CA GLY A 49 14.64 17.52 -0.98
C GLY A 49 13.95 16.64 -2.02
N ASN A 50 14.57 15.52 -2.40
CA ASN A 50 13.94 14.56 -3.33
C ASN A 50 12.95 13.66 -2.59
N THR A 51 11.83 13.36 -3.22
CA THR A 51 10.85 12.37 -2.76
C THR A 51 11.48 10.97 -2.78
N LEU A 52 11.59 10.34 -1.60
CA LEU A 52 12.10 8.97 -1.46
C LEU A 52 11.02 7.95 -1.81
N GLY A 53 9.77 8.27 -1.49
CA GLY A 53 8.62 7.40 -1.70
C GLY A 53 7.40 7.89 -0.92
N TYR A 54 6.33 7.10 -0.99
CA TYR A 54 5.09 7.35 -0.28
C TYR A 54 4.91 6.34 0.85
N LYS A 55 4.48 6.83 2.01
CA LYS A 55 4.02 6.01 3.12
C LYS A 55 2.51 5.96 3.06
N VAL A 56 1.96 4.74 2.99
CA VAL A 56 0.51 4.50 2.93
C VAL A 56 0.08 3.83 4.23
N GLU A 57 -0.92 4.41 4.91
CA GLU A 57 -1.52 3.84 6.12
C GLU A 57 -3.06 3.86 6.01
N PRO A 58 -3.77 2.92 6.66
CA PRO A 58 -5.23 3.01 6.75
C PRO A 58 -5.63 4.26 7.54
N TRP A 59 -6.70 4.93 7.10
CA TRP A 59 -7.28 6.05 7.85
C TRP A 59 -7.73 5.61 9.26
N LEU A 60 -8.49 4.51 9.34
CA LEU A 60 -8.97 3.95 10.61
C LEU A 60 -8.22 2.67 10.98
N LYS A 61 -7.14 2.82 11.77
CA LYS A 61 -6.27 1.72 12.21
C LYS A 61 -6.94 0.68 13.12
N THR A 62 -8.08 1.02 13.70
CA THR A 62 -8.83 0.15 14.62
C THR A 62 -9.95 -0.64 13.95
N SER A 63 -10.36 -0.25 12.74
CA SER A 63 -11.42 -0.94 12.01
C SER A 63 -10.84 -1.93 11.01
N HIS A 64 -11.60 -2.99 10.76
CA HIS A 64 -11.33 -3.99 9.70
C HIS A 64 -12.36 -3.88 8.58
N ASP A 65 -13.17 -2.82 8.57
CA ASP A 65 -14.18 -2.59 7.56
C ASP A 65 -13.55 -1.94 6.32
N ASP A 66 -14.06 -2.30 5.14
CA ASP A 66 -13.57 -1.82 3.85
C ASP A 66 -14.38 -0.63 3.31
N MET A 67 -15.53 -0.32 3.91
CA MET A 67 -16.48 0.70 3.44
C MET A 67 -16.90 1.62 4.58
N PHE A 68 -16.79 2.93 4.33
CA PHE A 68 -17.16 3.97 5.30
C PHE A 68 -18.10 4.98 4.66
N ILE A 69 -19.05 5.49 5.43
CA ILE A 69 -20.01 6.49 4.98
C ILE A 69 -19.73 7.79 5.72
N VAL A 70 -19.52 8.86 4.97
CA VAL A 70 -19.27 10.20 5.51
C VAL A 70 -20.32 11.16 4.96
N ASN A 71 -20.85 12.01 5.83
CA ASN A 71 -21.74 13.09 5.41
C ASN A 71 -20.91 14.15 4.66
N MET A 72 -21.40 14.62 3.51
CA MET A 72 -20.78 15.69 2.73
C MET A 72 -20.56 16.98 3.56
N ASP A 73 -21.41 17.22 4.57
CA ASP A 73 -21.27 18.35 5.48
C ASP A 73 -19.96 18.30 6.29
N GLU A 74 -19.35 17.15 6.51
CA GLU A 74 -18.08 17.03 7.26
C GLU A 74 -16.83 17.18 6.37
N ILE A 75 -17.04 17.38 5.07
CA ILE A 75 -15.97 17.43 4.07
C ILE A 75 -15.76 18.88 3.63
N LEU A 76 -14.50 19.29 3.56
CA LEU A 76 -14.09 20.62 3.12
C LEU A 76 -13.88 20.66 1.60
N LEU A 77 -13.23 19.62 1.04
CA LEU A 77 -12.90 19.53 -0.37
C LEU A 77 -12.84 18.07 -0.80
N VAL A 78 -13.35 17.78 -1.99
CA VAL A 78 -13.09 16.54 -2.72
C VAL A 78 -12.40 16.93 -4.02
N SER A 79 -11.23 16.37 -4.27
CA SER A 79 -10.51 16.51 -5.54
C SER A 79 -10.36 15.14 -6.15
N GLU A 80 -10.91 14.96 -7.35
CA GLU A 80 -10.58 13.80 -8.18
C GLU A 80 -9.07 13.79 -8.46
N SER A 81 -8.46 12.60 -8.41
CA SER A 81 -7.05 12.41 -8.66
C SER A 81 -6.83 11.47 -9.84
N GLU A 82 -6.13 11.97 -10.85
CA GLU A 82 -5.67 11.19 -12.00
C GLU A 82 -4.20 10.75 -11.86
N ASN A 83 -3.60 10.94 -10.69
CA ASN A 83 -2.19 10.61 -10.48
C ASN A 83 -1.99 9.10 -10.41
N ILE A 84 -1.37 8.55 -11.47
CA ILE A 84 -1.11 7.12 -11.64
C ILE A 84 -0.32 6.53 -10.47
N ASP A 85 0.68 7.25 -9.95
CA ASP A 85 1.53 6.75 -8.87
C ASP A 85 0.73 6.56 -7.57
N MET A 86 -0.17 7.50 -7.26
CA MET A 86 -1.05 7.42 -6.10
C MET A 86 -2.11 6.33 -6.26
N ILE A 87 -2.70 6.23 -7.45
CA ILE A 87 -3.70 5.19 -7.76
C ILE A 87 -3.06 3.81 -7.65
N GLN A 88 -1.86 3.63 -8.19
CA GLN A 88 -1.14 2.37 -8.09
C GLN A 88 -0.82 2.02 -6.63
N ALA A 89 -0.34 2.98 -5.84
CA ALA A 89 -0.08 2.76 -4.42
C ALA A 89 -1.34 2.38 -3.64
N TYR A 90 -2.49 3.00 -3.96
CA TYR A 90 -3.79 2.65 -3.39
C TYR A 90 -4.24 1.24 -3.77
N GLU A 91 -4.17 0.87 -5.05
CA GLU A 91 -4.56 -0.45 -5.52
C GLU A 91 -3.69 -1.55 -4.92
N GLU A 92 -2.38 -1.35 -4.87
CA GLU A 92 -1.44 -2.25 -4.19
C GLU A 92 -1.82 -2.44 -2.72
N TYR A 93 -2.13 -1.35 -2.01
CA TYR A 93 -2.60 -1.41 -0.62
C TYR A 93 -3.92 -2.17 -0.47
N SER A 94 -4.92 -1.85 -1.31
CA SER A 94 -6.25 -2.47 -1.30
C SER A 94 -6.17 -3.98 -1.55
N VAL A 95 -5.33 -4.41 -2.48
CA VAL A 95 -5.05 -5.84 -2.75
C VAL A 95 -4.35 -6.50 -1.56
N MET A 96 -3.37 -5.85 -0.94
CA MET A 96 -2.72 -6.39 0.27
C MET A 96 -3.69 -6.52 1.44
N ASN A 97 -4.60 -5.56 1.62
CA ASN A 97 -5.57 -5.57 2.71
C ASN A 97 -6.67 -6.64 2.49
N THR A 98 -7.18 -6.77 1.27
CA THR A 98 -8.22 -7.76 0.92
C THR A 98 -7.69 -9.19 0.84
N ILE A 99 -6.46 -9.42 0.37
CA ILE A 99 -5.80 -10.73 0.40
C ILE A 99 -5.32 -11.06 1.83
N GLY A 100 -5.13 -10.04 2.67
CA GLY A 100 -4.67 -10.12 4.06
C GLY A 100 -5.76 -10.25 5.13
N GLY A 101 -7.03 -10.44 4.76
CA GLY A 101 -8.18 -10.61 5.66
C GLY A 101 -8.19 -11.89 6.53
N GLY A 102 -7.02 -12.44 6.82
CA GLY A 102 -6.79 -13.55 7.73
C GLY A 102 -5.33 -13.53 8.15
N ASP A 103 -5.08 -12.97 9.33
CA ASP A 103 -3.77 -12.87 9.97
C ASP A 103 -2.74 -12.00 9.22
N GLY A 104 -2.24 -10.97 9.91
CA GLY A 104 -1.03 -10.22 9.56
C GLY A 104 0.26 -11.05 9.62
N LYS A 105 0.23 -12.25 9.06
CA LYS A 105 1.38 -12.98 8.58
C LYS A 105 1.23 -12.99 7.08
N GLY A 106 2.04 -12.19 6.39
CA GLY A 106 2.33 -12.47 5.00
C GLY A 106 2.66 -13.95 4.90
N ASN A 107 1.75 -14.75 4.36
CA ASN A 107 1.97 -16.15 4.03
C ASN A 107 2.90 -16.21 2.80
N LEU A 108 4.02 -15.49 2.83
CA LEU A 108 5.25 -16.05 2.34
C LEU A 108 5.38 -17.33 3.14
N LYS A 109 5.09 -18.48 2.53
CA LYS A 109 5.49 -19.77 3.10
C LYS A 109 6.99 -19.64 3.30
N LEU A 110 7.41 -19.33 4.53
CA LEU A 110 8.80 -19.23 4.91
C LEU A 110 9.37 -20.62 4.66
N ASP A 111 9.98 -20.81 3.49
CA ASP A 111 10.69 -22.04 3.21
C ASP A 111 11.89 -22.05 4.16
N SER A 112 12.14 -23.18 4.82
CA SER A 112 13.30 -23.35 5.71
C SER A 112 14.63 -23.16 4.98
N LYS A 113 14.60 -23.02 3.64
CA LYS A 113 15.73 -22.72 2.77
C LYS A 113 15.97 -21.22 2.56
N MET A 114 15.07 -20.35 3.01
CA MET A 114 15.30 -18.90 2.94
C MET A 114 16.51 -18.54 3.82
N GLY A 115 17.53 -17.93 3.23
CA GLY A 115 18.82 -17.65 3.89
C GLY A 115 19.80 -18.82 3.92
N TYR A 116 19.41 -20.01 3.44
CA TYR A 116 20.34 -21.12 3.26
C TYR A 116 21.15 -20.93 1.98
N ILE A 117 22.41 -20.51 2.13
CA ILE A 117 23.29 -20.22 0.99
C ILE A 117 23.81 -21.52 0.37
N SER A 118 24.29 -22.46 1.18
CA SER A 118 24.69 -23.82 0.74
C SER A 118 25.08 -24.72 1.93
N SER A 119 25.23 -26.03 1.68
CA SER A 119 25.83 -26.97 2.64
C SER A 119 27.34 -26.72 2.77
N VAL A 120 27.92 -27.01 3.93
CA VAL A 120 29.37 -26.90 4.18
C VAL A 120 30.18 -27.65 3.13
N ASP A 121 29.73 -28.84 2.72
CA ASP A 121 30.44 -29.63 1.70
C ASP A 121 30.35 -28.99 0.31
N GLN A 122 29.22 -28.34 0.00
CA GLN A 122 29.02 -27.65 -1.27
C GLN A 122 29.81 -26.34 -1.33
N ALA A 123 29.87 -25.61 -0.21
CA ALA A 123 30.71 -24.43 -0.05
C ALA A 123 32.19 -24.80 -0.18
N ARG A 124 32.65 -25.90 0.45
CA ARG A 124 34.03 -26.39 0.34
C ARG A 124 34.40 -26.68 -1.11
N LYS A 125 33.58 -27.47 -1.82
CA LYS A 125 33.80 -27.77 -3.25
C LYS A 125 33.83 -26.52 -4.11
N THR A 126 32.97 -25.54 -3.82
CA THR A 126 32.94 -24.26 -4.55
C THR A 126 34.25 -23.49 -4.35
N LEU A 127 34.75 -23.42 -3.13
CA LEU A 127 36.04 -22.76 -2.82
C LEU A 127 37.23 -23.50 -3.44
N GLU A 128 37.25 -24.83 -3.38
CA GLU A 128 38.31 -25.65 -4.02
C GLU A 128 38.30 -25.48 -5.54
N ASN A 129 37.12 -25.42 -6.17
CA ASN A 129 36.99 -25.17 -7.59
C ASN A 129 37.48 -23.77 -7.98
N ILE A 130 37.21 -22.74 -7.17
CA ILE A 130 37.74 -21.39 -7.38
C ILE A 130 39.26 -21.39 -7.25
N TYR A 131 39.79 -22.04 -6.21
CA TYR A 131 41.23 -22.15 -5.98
C TYR A 131 41.96 -22.87 -7.13
N ASN A 132 41.45 -24.03 -7.56
CA ASN A 132 42.05 -24.82 -8.64
C ASN A 132 41.94 -24.14 -10.00
N LYS A 133 40.89 -23.34 -10.24
CA LYS A 133 40.80 -22.52 -11.46
C LYS A 133 41.79 -21.37 -11.45
N ALA A 134 42.04 -20.76 -10.29
CA ALA A 134 43.02 -19.69 -10.14
C ALA A 134 44.46 -20.20 -10.34
N SER A 135 44.77 -21.41 -9.86
CA SER A 135 46.09 -22.05 -10.03
C SER A 135 46.31 -22.68 -11.41
N ALA A 136 45.25 -22.92 -12.18
CA ALA A 136 45.35 -23.39 -13.57
C ALA A 136 45.46 -22.24 -14.61
N SER A 137 45.41 -20.99 -14.15
CA SER A 137 45.55 -19.78 -14.97
C SER A 137 46.90 -19.05 -14.81
N GLU A 138 47.85 -19.67 -14.10
CA GLU A 138 49.29 -19.39 -14.17
C GLU A 138 50.00 -20.44 -15.02
#